data_AF-A0A377ZEU2-F1
#
_entry.id   AF-A0A377ZEU2-F1
#
_cell.length_a   1.000
_cell.length_b   1.000
_cell.length_c   1.000
_cell.angle_alpha   90.00
_cell.angle_beta   90.00
_cell.angle_gamma   90.00
#
_symmetry.space_group_name_H-M   'P 1'
#
loop_
_entity.id
_entity.type
_entity.pdbx_description
1 polymer ?
#
loop_
_entity_poly.entity_id
_entity_poly.type
_entity_poly.pdbx_seq_one_letter_code
_entity_poly.pdbx_strand_id
1 'polypeptide(L)'
;MIPPQKRPNVPLLRQLGFSGSDEQVVARVAQQEPDLLSAVSSASAMWVANAATVCPSADSLDGLVHLTVANLQDKFHRASEAPTTEALLQAIFPDRTRFAIHPALPASAWFWRRRGGEPIIVSAASMALPGVQLFVYGRRRGERGGAASLSGAANP
;
A
#
# COMPACT_ATOMS: atom_id res chain seq x y z
N MET A 1 -6.86 -17.31 -0.10
CA MET A 1 -7.20 -16.43 1.03
C MET A 1 -5.91 -15.79 1.53
N ILE A 2 -5.91 -14.50 1.87
CA ILE A 2 -4.77 -13.79 2.48
C ILE A 2 -5.14 -13.48 3.94
N PRO A 3 -4.30 -13.79 4.93
CA PRO A 3 -4.63 -13.57 6.34
C PRO A 3 -4.61 -12.07 6.70
N PRO A 4 -5.35 -11.66 7.75
CA PRO A 4 -5.29 -10.29 8.25
C PRO A 4 -3.92 -9.96 8.87
N GLN A 5 -3.62 -8.67 9.01
CA GLN A 5 -2.38 -8.20 9.64
C GLN A 5 -2.54 -8.01 11.16
N LYS A 6 -1.43 -8.07 11.91
CA LYS A 6 -1.41 -7.79 13.36
C LYS A 6 -1.89 -6.37 13.63
N ARG A 7 -2.89 -6.23 14.51
CA ARG A 7 -3.45 -4.97 14.97
C ARG A 7 -3.77 -5.07 16.48
N PRO A 8 -3.59 -4.00 17.27
CA PRO A 8 -2.96 -2.72 16.93
C PRO A 8 -1.48 -2.86 16.53
N ASN A 9 -0.99 -2.01 15.63
CA ASN A 9 0.40 -2.02 15.19
C ASN A 9 1.31 -1.33 16.24
N VAL A 10 1.56 -2.01 17.35
CA VAL A 10 2.43 -1.51 18.44
C VAL A 10 3.85 -1.17 17.99
N PRO A 11 4.52 -1.94 17.09
CA PRO A 11 5.82 -1.55 16.56
C PRO A 11 5.84 -0.16 15.91
N LEU A 12 4.78 0.22 15.18
CA LEU A 12 4.64 1.56 14.61
C LEU A 12 4.49 2.63 15.69
N LEU A 13 3.71 2.37 16.74
CA LEU A 13 3.60 3.29 17.88
C LEU A 13 4.96 3.53 18.55
N ARG A 14 5.80 2.50 18.63
CA ARG A 14 7.18 2.65 19.14
C ARG A 14 8.05 3.53 18.26
N GLN A 15 7.92 3.43 16.94
CA GLN A 15 8.63 4.31 15.99
C GLN A 15 8.19 5.78 16.13
N LEU A 16 6.96 6.03 16.55
CA LEU A 16 6.43 7.37 16.83
C LEU A 16 6.83 7.92 18.21
N GLY A 17 7.61 7.17 19.00
CA GLY A 17 8.14 7.63 20.28
C GLY A 17 7.45 7.06 21.52
N PHE A 18 6.43 6.21 21.39
CA PHE A 18 5.81 5.57 22.55
C PHE A 18 6.67 4.41 23.06
N SER A 19 6.94 4.35 24.37
CA SER A 19 7.79 3.34 24.99
C SER A 19 7.12 2.66 26.19
N GLY A 20 7.54 1.43 26.49
CA GLY A 20 6.97 0.57 27.54
C GLY A 20 6.56 -0.81 27.01
N SER A 21 5.81 -1.55 27.84
CA SER A 21 5.14 -2.79 27.43
C SER A 21 4.08 -2.51 26.36
N ASP A 22 3.63 -3.55 25.64
CA ASP A 22 2.60 -3.39 24.60
C ASP A 22 1.31 -2.78 25.21
N GLU A 23 0.92 -3.21 26.40
CA GLU A 23 -0.26 -2.71 27.12
C GLU A 23 -0.09 -1.25 27.55
N GLN A 24 1.09 -0.88 28.06
CA GLN A 24 1.40 0.49 28.47
C GLN A 24 1.39 1.45 27.28
N VAL A 25 1.96 1.02 26.15
CA VAL A 25 1.96 1.81 24.91
C VAL A 25 0.52 2.02 24.43
N VAL A 26 -0.29 0.96 24.34
CA VAL A 26 -1.69 1.06 23.91
C VAL A 26 -2.51 1.95 24.84
N ALA A 27 -2.39 1.77 26.17
CA ALA A 27 -3.11 2.58 27.15
C ALA A 27 -2.72 4.06 27.06
N ARG A 28 -1.44 4.37 26.88
CA ARG A 28 -0.95 5.74 26.74
C ARG A 28 -1.50 6.40 25.47
N VAL A 29 -1.43 5.72 24.32
CA VAL A 29 -1.94 6.25 23.05
C VAL A 29 -3.46 6.42 23.11
N ALA A 30 -4.19 5.48 23.73
CA ALA A 30 -5.64 5.59 23.90
C ALA A 30 -6.06 6.87 24.65
N GLN A 31 -5.26 7.31 25.63
CA GLN A 31 -5.53 8.53 26.40
C GLN A 31 -5.05 9.81 25.72
N GLN A 32 -3.90 9.75 25.04
CA GLN A 32 -3.24 10.93 24.48
C GLN A 32 -3.69 11.23 23.04
N GLU A 33 -3.79 10.20 22.20
CA GLU A 33 -4.09 10.31 20.76
C GLU A 33 -4.99 9.15 20.27
N PRO A 34 -6.30 9.16 20.61
CA PRO A 34 -7.23 8.10 20.22
C PRO A 34 -7.36 7.91 18.70
N ASP A 35 -7.22 8.98 17.92
CA ASP A 35 -7.24 8.92 16.45
C ASP A 35 -6.04 8.14 15.89
N LEU A 36 -4.86 8.29 16.51
CA LEU A 36 -3.68 7.52 16.16
C LEU A 36 -3.88 6.04 16.50
N LEU A 37 -4.46 5.73 17.66
CA LEU A 37 -4.79 4.35 18.03
C LEU A 37 -5.73 3.70 17.01
N SER A 38 -6.76 4.43 16.58
CA SER A 38 -7.69 4.00 15.54
C SER A 38 -6.95 3.71 14.23
N ALA A 39 -6.08 4.62 13.79
CA ALA A 39 -5.32 4.46 12.56
C ALA A 39 -4.40 3.23 12.58
N VAL A 40 -3.70 2.95 13.68
CA VAL A 40 -2.82 1.78 13.80
C VAL A 40 -3.57 0.47 14.07
N SER A 41 -4.89 0.54 14.30
CA SER A 41 -5.76 -0.61 14.55
C SER A 41 -6.66 -0.96 13.36
N SER A 42 -6.56 -0.22 12.26
CA SER A 42 -7.40 -0.40 11.07
C SER A 42 -7.24 -1.79 10.43
N ALA A 43 -8.37 -2.41 10.07
CA ALA A 43 -8.44 -3.65 9.30
C ALA A 43 -8.35 -3.43 7.77
N SER A 44 -7.89 -2.26 7.32
CA SER A 44 -7.81 -1.86 5.89
C SER A 44 -7.08 -2.86 4.98
N ALA A 45 -6.17 -3.67 5.53
CA ALA A 45 -5.47 -4.73 4.80
C ALA A 45 -6.41 -5.81 4.22
N MET A 46 -7.67 -5.89 4.68
CA MET A 46 -8.68 -6.77 4.10
C MET A 46 -8.98 -6.45 2.63
N TRP A 47 -8.77 -5.21 2.20
CA TRP A 47 -8.96 -4.79 0.80
C TRP A 47 -7.73 -5.11 -0.03
N VAL A 48 -7.53 -6.41 -0.26
CA VAL A 48 -6.35 -7.00 -0.91
C VAL A 48 -6.13 -6.57 -2.36
N ALA A 49 -7.12 -5.98 -3.02
CA ALA A 49 -6.95 -5.35 -4.34
C ALA A 49 -5.77 -4.34 -4.31
N ASN A 50 -5.70 -3.59 -3.22
CA ASN A 50 -4.66 -2.59 -3.00
C ASN A 50 -3.31 -3.17 -2.56
N ALA A 51 -3.20 -4.47 -2.28
CA ALA A 51 -2.00 -5.05 -1.68
C ALA A 51 -0.80 -5.03 -2.64
N ALA A 52 -1.06 -5.36 -3.90
CA ALA A 52 -0.05 -5.45 -4.93
C ALA A 52 -0.67 -5.33 -6.33
N THR A 53 0.14 -4.96 -7.32
CA THR A 53 -0.20 -5.20 -8.73
C THR A 53 0.40 -6.50 -9.15
N VAL A 54 -0.38 -7.26 -9.89
CA VAL A 54 0.02 -8.51 -10.52
C VAL A 54 0.31 -8.27 -12.00
N CYS A 55 1.41 -8.82 -12.50
CA CYS A 55 1.66 -9.02 -13.92
C CYS A 55 1.60 -10.54 -14.17
N PRO A 56 0.64 -11.03 -14.96
CA PRO A 56 0.59 -12.44 -15.35
C PRO A 56 1.85 -12.86 -16.12
N SER A 57 2.19 -14.15 -16.05
CA SER A 57 3.33 -14.70 -16.79
C SER A 57 3.25 -14.47 -18.30
N ALA A 58 2.04 -14.52 -18.87
CA ALA A 58 1.80 -14.26 -20.29
C ALA A 58 2.19 -12.83 -20.74
N ASP A 59 2.22 -11.87 -19.80
CA ASP A 59 2.54 -10.46 -20.06
C ASP A 59 3.97 -10.09 -19.61
N SER A 60 4.66 -11.01 -18.93
CA SER A 60 6.02 -10.81 -18.41
C SER A 60 7.08 -11.14 -19.46
N LEU A 61 8.24 -10.49 -19.37
CA LEU A 61 9.36 -10.73 -20.31
C LEU A 61 10.11 -12.04 -20.02
N ASP A 62 10.07 -12.51 -18.77
CA ASP A 62 10.77 -13.70 -18.28
C ASP A 62 9.84 -14.91 -18.08
N GLY A 63 8.54 -14.75 -18.36
CA GLY A 63 7.54 -15.80 -18.20
C GLY A 63 7.11 -16.04 -16.74
N LEU A 64 7.50 -15.17 -15.80
CA LEU A 64 7.13 -15.28 -14.38
C LEU A 64 5.90 -14.45 -14.02
N VAL A 65 5.20 -14.83 -12.96
CA VAL A 65 4.16 -13.96 -12.39
C VAL A 65 4.85 -12.93 -11.48
N HIS A 66 4.74 -11.65 -11.82
CA HIS A 66 5.30 -10.57 -10.98
C HIS A 66 4.24 -10.01 -10.05
N LEU A 67 4.57 -9.89 -8.77
CA LEU A 67 3.77 -9.18 -7.79
C LEU A 67 4.60 -8.03 -7.24
N THR A 68 4.18 -6.79 -7.44
CA THR A 68 4.86 -5.63 -6.84
C THR A 68 3.97 -5.07 -5.75
N VAL A 69 4.49 -4.95 -4.52
CA VAL A 69 3.73 -4.48 -3.35
C VAL A 69 3.41 -2.99 -3.49
N ALA A 70 2.22 -2.57 -3.05
CA ALA A 70 1.85 -1.16 -2.99
C ALA A 70 2.36 -0.50 -1.70
N ASN A 71 2.86 0.73 -1.78
CA ASN A 71 3.34 1.45 -0.59
C ASN A 71 2.22 2.12 0.22
N LEU A 72 1.06 2.39 -0.40
CA LEU A 72 -0.16 2.90 0.22
C LEU A 72 0.02 4.17 1.06
N GLN A 73 1.01 4.99 0.67
CA GLN A 73 1.46 6.16 1.43
C GLN A 73 0.44 7.30 1.54
N ASP A 74 -0.65 7.28 0.77
CA ASP A 74 -1.70 8.32 0.82
C ASP A 74 -2.42 8.38 2.18
N LYS A 75 -2.64 7.21 2.78
CA LYS A 75 -3.39 7.06 4.02
C LYS A 75 -2.50 6.45 5.07
N PHE A 76 -2.27 7.18 6.16
CA PHE A 76 -1.38 6.75 7.24
C PHE A 76 -1.70 5.35 7.78
N HIS A 77 -2.98 5.04 8.01
CA HIS A 77 -3.42 3.72 8.49
C HIS A 77 -3.08 2.56 7.53
N ARG A 78 -2.78 2.87 6.26
CA ARG A 78 -2.40 1.90 5.22
C ARG A 78 -0.91 1.88 4.90
N ALA A 79 -0.21 2.99 5.13
CA ALA A 79 1.21 3.13 4.81
C ALA A 79 2.09 2.08 5.51
N SER A 80 1.65 1.57 6.67
CA SER A 80 2.36 0.52 7.41
C SER A 80 2.03 -0.92 6.97
N GLU A 81 1.12 -1.10 6.00
CA GLU A 81 0.73 -2.43 5.50
C GLU A 81 1.85 -3.10 4.69
N ALA A 82 2.65 -2.31 3.95
CA ALA A 82 3.55 -2.81 2.92
C ALA A 82 4.54 -3.89 3.38
N PRO A 83 5.28 -3.73 4.50
CA PRO A 83 6.25 -4.75 4.93
C PRO A 83 5.59 -6.09 5.28
N THR A 84 4.40 -6.04 5.92
CA THR A 84 3.67 -7.26 6.28
C THR A 84 3.06 -7.90 5.03
N THR A 85 2.53 -7.10 4.11
CA THR A 85 2.02 -7.58 2.82
C THR A 85 3.09 -8.29 2.01
N GLU A 86 4.31 -7.72 1.95
CA GLU A 86 5.44 -8.35 1.26
C GLU A 86 5.77 -9.72 1.85
N ALA A 87 5.92 -9.80 3.19
CA ALA A 87 6.20 -11.05 3.88
C ALA A 87 5.09 -12.11 3.64
N LEU A 88 3.83 -11.69 3.66
CA LEU A 88 2.70 -12.56 3.39
C LEU A 88 2.71 -13.08 1.95
N LEU A 89 2.94 -12.22 0.95
CA LEU A 89 3.02 -12.65 -0.45
C LEU A 89 4.20 -13.61 -0.66
N GLN A 90 5.34 -13.34 -0.03
CA GLN A 90 6.52 -14.23 -0.08
C GLN A 90 6.24 -15.61 0.52
N ALA A 91 5.42 -15.70 1.56
CA ALA A 91 5.00 -16.95 2.17
C ALA A 91 3.93 -17.68 1.36
N ILE A 92 2.98 -16.96 0.76
CA ILE A 92 1.88 -17.52 -0.05
C ILE A 92 2.38 -18.04 -1.41
N PHE A 93 3.33 -17.32 -2.02
CA PHE A 93 3.91 -17.66 -3.32
C PHE A 93 5.40 -17.95 -3.15
N PRO A 94 5.81 -19.08 -2.54
CA PRO A 94 7.21 -19.33 -2.20
C PRO A 94 8.09 -19.71 -3.40
N ASP A 95 7.50 -20.22 -4.48
CA ASP A 95 8.23 -20.73 -5.65
C ASP A 95 8.80 -19.58 -6.51
N ARG A 96 10.10 -19.32 -6.34
CA ARG A 96 10.82 -18.26 -7.07
C ARG A 96 11.07 -18.58 -8.54
N THR A 97 10.80 -19.82 -8.99
CA THR A 97 10.86 -20.20 -10.41
C THR A 97 9.58 -19.85 -11.16
N ARG A 98 8.52 -19.45 -10.44
CA ARG A 98 7.22 -19.06 -11.00
C ARG A 98 6.78 -17.67 -10.59
N PHE A 99 7.24 -17.17 -9.44
CA PHE A 99 6.80 -15.91 -8.85
C PHE A 99 7.98 -15.00 -8.52
N ALA A 100 7.92 -13.77 -9.03
CA ALA A 100 8.84 -12.70 -8.70
C ALA A 100 8.11 -11.64 -7.85
N ILE A 101 8.47 -11.53 -6.57
CA ILE A 101 7.85 -10.60 -5.63
C ILE A 101 8.78 -9.41 -5.43
N HIS A 102 8.27 -8.22 -5.73
CA HIS A 102 9.00 -6.97 -5.69
C HIS A 102 8.54 -6.13 -4.51
N PRO A 103 9.48 -5.52 -3.76
CA PRO A 103 9.14 -4.68 -2.62
C PRO A 103 8.34 -3.45 -3.05
N ALA A 104 7.71 -2.82 -2.07
CA ALA A 104 7.03 -1.55 -2.30
C ALA A 104 8.02 -0.46 -2.72
N LEU A 105 7.58 0.43 -3.59
CA LEU A 105 8.37 1.61 -3.93
C LEU A 105 8.58 2.49 -2.68
N PRO A 106 9.70 3.25 -2.60
CA PRO A 106 9.97 4.10 -1.46
C PRO A 106 8.80 5.02 -1.12
N ALA A 107 8.52 5.18 0.18
CA ALA A 107 7.48 6.05 0.69
C ALA A 107 7.90 7.52 0.51
N SER A 108 7.64 8.04 -0.69
CA SER A 108 7.90 9.42 -1.09
C SER A 108 6.82 9.89 -2.05
N ALA A 109 6.43 11.16 -1.94
CA ALA A 109 5.53 11.82 -2.88
C ALA A 109 6.03 11.73 -4.33
N TRP A 110 7.33 11.55 -4.54
CA TRP A 110 7.93 11.28 -5.85
C TRP A 110 7.40 10.01 -6.52
N PHE A 111 7.13 8.97 -5.73
CA PHE A 111 6.61 7.68 -6.20
C PHE A 111 5.09 7.59 -6.14
N TRP A 112 4.39 8.67 -5.76
CA TRP A 112 2.93 8.82 -5.95
C TRP A 112 2.52 8.43 -7.37
N ARG A 113 3.33 8.84 -8.34
CA ARG A 113 3.20 8.59 -9.78
C ARG A 113 3.07 7.10 -10.13
N ARG A 114 3.68 6.19 -9.35
CA ARG A 114 3.74 4.79 -9.76
C ARG A 114 2.60 3.95 -9.23
N ARG A 115 2.05 4.21 -8.02
CA ARG A 115 0.91 3.42 -7.46
C ARG A 115 0.08 4.21 -6.44
N GLY A 116 -0.97 4.85 -6.95
CA GLY A 116 -2.11 5.33 -6.18
C GLY A 116 -3.45 4.89 -6.80
N GLY A 117 -3.42 3.89 -7.68
CA GLY A 117 -4.60 3.36 -8.36
C GLY A 117 -4.44 1.87 -8.58
N GLU A 118 -5.54 1.16 -8.39
CA GLU A 118 -5.70 -0.25 -8.77
C GLU A 118 -5.34 -0.40 -10.27
N PRO A 119 -4.34 -1.20 -10.64
CA PRO A 119 -4.13 -1.56 -12.04
C PRO A 119 -5.34 -2.35 -12.52
N ILE A 120 -5.97 -1.93 -13.61
CA ILE A 120 -7.02 -2.72 -14.24
C ILE A 120 -6.36 -3.48 -15.39
N ILE A 121 -6.30 -4.81 -15.27
CA ILE A 121 -5.83 -5.67 -16.36
C ILE A 121 -7.02 -5.91 -17.29
N VAL A 122 -6.89 -5.53 -18.55
CA VAL A 122 -7.88 -5.79 -19.60
C VAL A 122 -7.29 -6.83 -20.55
N SER A 123 -7.68 -8.10 -20.37
CA SER A 123 -7.28 -9.20 -21.26
C SER A 123 -8.28 -9.34 -22.41
N ALA A 124 -7.79 -9.59 -23.62
CA ALA A 124 -8.61 -10.00 -24.75
C ALA A 124 -8.83 -11.52 -24.72
N ALA A 125 -10.09 -11.94 -24.54
CA ALA A 125 -10.63 -13.29 -24.71
C ALA A 125 -10.13 -14.44 -23.80
N SER A 126 -8.86 -14.49 -23.35
CA SER A 126 -8.38 -15.50 -22.40
C SER A 126 -7.21 -15.03 -21.53
N MET A 127 -7.20 -15.40 -20.25
CA MET A 127 -6.12 -15.07 -19.31
C MET A 127 -4.77 -15.78 -19.62
N ALA A 128 -4.76 -16.69 -20.60
CA ALA A 128 -3.56 -17.42 -21.02
C ALA A 128 -2.84 -16.76 -22.21
N LEU A 129 -3.44 -15.72 -22.83
CA LEU A 129 -2.86 -14.97 -23.92
C LEU A 129 -2.37 -13.61 -23.42
N PRO A 130 -1.35 -13.02 -24.07
CA PRO A 130 -0.90 -11.66 -23.76
C PRO A 130 -2.08 -10.67 -23.79
N GLY A 131 -2.20 -9.89 -22.71
CA GLY A 131 -3.25 -8.89 -22.51
C GLY A 131 -2.72 -7.46 -22.56
N VAL A 132 -3.63 -6.50 -22.40
CA VAL A 132 -3.30 -5.09 -22.25
C VAL A 132 -3.45 -4.68 -20.78
N GLN A 133 -2.39 -4.16 -20.18
CA GLN A 133 -2.43 -3.66 -18.80
C GLN A 133 -2.68 -2.15 -18.79
N LEU A 134 -3.81 -1.73 -18.22
CA LEU A 134 -4.17 -0.31 -18.09
C LEU A 134 -3.83 0.19 -16.69
N PHE A 135 -2.89 1.13 -16.61
CA PHE A 135 -2.52 1.81 -15.37
C PHE A 135 -3.19 3.17 -15.30
N VAL A 136 -4.11 3.34 -14.35
CA VAL A 136 -4.83 4.60 -14.12
C VAL A 136 -4.17 5.38 -12.98
N TYR A 137 -3.91 6.67 -13.18
CA TYR A 137 -3.28 7.55 -12.19
C TYR A 137 -3.93 8.94 -12.16
N GLY A 138 -3.98 9.55 -10.97
CA GLY A 138 -4.74 10.80 -10.75
C GLY A 138 -3.99 12.11 -10.97
N ARG A 139 -2.64 12.11 -11.04
CA ARG A 139 -1.84 13.34 -11.23
C ARG A 139 -0.54 13.07 -12.00
N ARG A 140 -0.18 13.95 -12.94
CA ARG A 140 1.12 13.96 -13.64
C ARG A 140 1.97 15.17 -13.22
N ARG A 141 3.29 14.97 -13.09
CA ARG A 141 4.23 16.07 -12.80
C ARG A 141 4.19 17.10 -13.94
N GLY A 142 3.94 18.36 -13.62
CA GLY A 142 3.88 19.47 -14.57
C GLY A 142 2.47 19.88 -14.99
N GLU A 143 1.43 19.11 -14.66
CA GLU A 143 0.05 19.51 -14.90
C GLU A 143 -0.44 20.37 -13.72
N ARG A 144 -0.81 21.63 -14.00
CA ARG A 144 -1.61 22.45 -13.07
C ARG A 144 -3.05 21.97 -13.12
N GLY A 145 -3.35 20.85 -12.45
CA GLY A 145 -4.72 20.46 -12.14
C GLY A 145 -5.24 21.33 -11.01
N GLY A 146 -6.17 22.24 -11.32
CA GLY A 146 -6.70 23.22 -10.38
C GLY A 146 -7.39 22.60 -9.17
N ALA A 147 -6.99 23.07 -8.00
CA ALA A 147 -7.85 23.24 -6.83
C ALA A 147 -7.35 24.49 -6.07
N ALA A 148 -7.65 25.67 -6.62
CA ALA A 148 -7.95 26.85 -5.80
C ALA A 148 -9.46 26.72 -5.50
N SER A 149 -10.01 26.88 -4.30
CA SER A 149 -9.66 27.63 -3.08
C SER A 149 -10.22 26.82 -1.88
N LEU A 150 -9.86 27.01 -0.61
CA LEU A 150 -10.07 28.22 0.19
C LEU A 150 -9.09 28.24 1.36
N SER A 151 -8.24 29.27 1.44
CA SER A 151 -7.81 29.81 2.72
C SER A 151 -7.89 31.33 2.62
N GLY A 152 -9.03 31.88 3.02
CA GLY A 152 -9.15 33.28 3.37
C GLY A 152 -8.84 33.42 4.86
N ALA A 153 -7.74 34.11 5.17
CA ALA A 153 -7.45 34.85 6.41
C ALA A 153 -6.03 35.41 6.25
N ALA A 154 -5.87 36.67 5.85
CA ALA A 154 -5.60 37.81 6.74
C ALA A 154 -4.22 37.69 7.44
N ASN A 155 -3.16 38.23 6.83
CA ASN A 155 -2.51 39.54 7.10
C ASN A 155 -1.43 39.44 8.22
N PRO A 156 -0.37 40.29 8.26
CA PRO A 156 0.04 41.38 7.37
C PRO A 156 1.24 41.06 6.46
#